data_AF-A0AAV6BHZ6-F1
#
_entry.id   AF-A0AAV6BHZ6-F1
#
_cell.length_a   1.000
_cell.length_b   1.000
_cell.length_c   1.000
_cell.angle_alpha   90.00
_cell.angle_beta   90.00
_cell.angle_gamma   90.00
#
_symmetry.space_group_name_H-M   'P 1'
#
loop_
_entity.id
_entity.type
_entity.pdbx_description
1 polymer ?
#
loop_
_entity_poly.entity_id
_entity_poly.type
_entity_poly.pdbx_seq_one_letter_code
_entity_poly.pdbx_strand_id
1 'polypeptide(L)' 'MEFPTWAEVDLDRFGRNVAAIQAAIGPGCKILLVVKADAYGHGAVEISHTAMDAGVSML' A
#
# COMPACT_ATOMS: atom_id res chain seq x y z
N MET A 1 21.24 -17.40 -0.05
CA MET A 1 20.58 -18.07 1.10
C MET A 1 19.23 -18.53 0.61
N GLU A 2 18.96 -19.83 0.64
CA GLU A 2 17.62 -20.37 0.39
C GLU A 2 17.05 -20.81 1.74
N PHE A 3 16.07 -20.04 2.21
CA PHE A 3 15.26 -20.43 3.35
C PHE A 3 13.93 -20.96 2.81
N PRO A 4 13.41 -22.09 3.33
CA PRO A 4 12.18 -22.68 2.84
C PRO A 4 10.94 -21.85 3.20
N THR A 5 11.05 -20.95 4.18
CA THR A 5 9.95 -20.10 4.66
C THR A 5 10.02 -18.73 4.01
N TRP A 6 8.90 -18.29 3.44
CA TRP A 6 8.74 -16.98 2.82
C TRP A 6 7.32 -16.47 3.04
N ALA A 7 7.11 -15.18 2.80
CA ALA A 7 5.80 -14.54 2.81
C ALA A 7 5.58 -13.83 1.48
N GLU A 8 4.37 -13.94 0.93
CA GLU A 8 3.94 -13.19 -0.25
C GLU A 8 3.14 -11.97 0.17
N VAL A 9 3.32 -10.86 -0.55
CA VAL A 9 2.49 -9.67 -0.43
C VAL A 9 1.79 -9.42 -1.76
N ASP A 10 0.45 -9.46 -1.75
CA ASP A 10 -0.37 -9.20 -2.94
C ASP A 10 -0.60 -7.69 -3.13
N LEU A 11 0.19 -7.09 -4.02
CA LEU A 11 0.14 -5.67 -4.34
C LEU A 11 -1.12 -5.28 -5.13
N ASP A 12 -1.70 -6.19 -5.93
CA ASP A 12 -2.95 -5.93 -6.64
C ASP A 12 -4.12 -5.80 -5.65
N ARG A 13 -4.14 -6.66 -4.63
CA ARG A 13 -5.12 -6.60 -3.55
C ARG A 13 -4.95 -5.32 -2.74
N PHE A 14 -3.71 -4.93 -2.45
CA PHE A 14 -3.43 -3.67 -1.78
C PHE A 14 -3.94 -2.46 -2.60
N GLY A 15 -3.64 -2.39 -3.89
CA GLY A 15 -4.12 -1.32 -4.78
C GLY A 15 -5.65 -1.24 -4.83
N ARG A 16 -6.35 -2.39 -4.90
CA ARG A 16 -7.82 -2.43 -4.82
C ARG A 16 -8.35 -1.89 -3.49
N ASN A 17 -7.67 -2.15 -2.37
CA ASN A 17 -8.07 -1.60 -1.07
C ASN A 17 -7.92 -0.08 -1.05
N VAL A 18 -6.82 0.47 -1.58
CA VAL A 18 -6.63 1.92 -1.69
C VAL A 18 -7.74 2.55 -2.54
N ALA A 19 -8.05 1.96 -3.70
CA ALA A 19 -9.11 2.45 -4.57
C ALA A 19 -10.49 2.44 -3.89
N ALA A 20 -10.79 1.39 -3.11
CA ALA A 20 -12.03 1.31 -2.34
C ALA A 20 -12.12 2.40 -1.27
N ILE A 21 -11.02 2.68 -0.55
CA ILE A 21 -10.96 3.77 0.43
C ILE A 21 -11.16 5.13 -0.27
N GLN A 22 -10.47 5.36 -1.39
CA GLN A 22 -10.59 6.60 -2.15
C GLN A 22 -12.03 6.84 -2.64
N ALA A 23 -12.71 5.79 -3.08
CA ALA A 23 -14.12 5.85 -3.47
C ALA A 23 -15.04 6.15 -2.27
N ALA A 24 -14.74 5.60 -1.09
CA ALA A 24 -15.54 5.79 0.11
C ALA A 24 -15.41 7.19 0.71
N ILE A 25 -14.21 7.78 0.71
CA ILE A 25 -13.98 9.13 1.27
C ILE A 25 -14.41 10.26 0.32
N GLY A 26 -14.63 9.94 -0.97
CA GLY A 26 -15.14 10.87 -1.98
C GLY A 26 -14.09 11.85 -2.52
N PRO A 27 -14.46 12.62 -3.56
CA PRO A 27 -13.58 13.59 -4.18
C PRO A 27 -13.31 14.76 -3.23
N GLY A 28 -12.03 15.10 -3.03
CA GLY A 28 -11.61 16.23 -2.18
C GLY A 28 -10.94 15.82 -0.87
N CYS A 29 -11.04 14.54 -0.47
CA CYS A 29 -10.24 13.98 0.61
C CYS A 29 -8.96 13.35 0.06
N LYS A 30 -7.82 13.62 0.71
CA LYS A 30 -6.52 13.04 0.36
C LYS A 30 -6.14 11.96 1.36
N ILE A 31 -5.47 10.92 0.88
CA ILE A 31 -4.94 9.84 1.70
C ILE A 31 -3.49 10.14 2.06
N LEU A 32 -3.18 10.06 3.36
CA LEU A 32 -1.83 9.91 3.91
C LEU A 32 -1.66 8.44 4.32
N LEU A 33 -0.86 7.68 3.59
CA LEU A 33 -0.63 6.27 3.88
C LEU A 33 0.58 6.10 4.80
N VAL A 34 0.35 5.75 6.06
CA VAL A 34 1.44 5.53 7.01
C VAL A 34 2.21 4.24 6.68
N VAL A 35 3.44 4.36 6.20
CA VAL A 35 4.32 3.22 5.85
C VAL A 35 5.36 2.87 6.92
N LYS A 36 5.08 3.20 8.19
CA LYS A 36 5.98 2.91 9.32
C LYS A 36 6.27 1.41 9.45
N ALA A 37 7.42 1.09 10.07
CA ALA A 37 7.86 -0.28 10.33
C ALA A 37 7.86 -1.15 9.06
N ASP A 38 8.48 -0.64 7.99
CA ASP A 38 8.58 -1.30 6.70
C ASP A 38 7.22 -1.65 6.08
N ALA A 39 6.30 -0.66 6.08
CA ALA A 39 4.88 -0.87 5.78
C ALA A 39 4.27 -2.04 6.59
N TYR A 40 4.51 -2.04 7.90
CA TYR A 40 4.06 -3.10 8.81
C TYR A 40 4.58 -4.50 8.41
N GLY A 41 5.81 -4.57 7.90
CA GLY A 41 6.46 -5.81 7.46
C GLY A 41 6.05 -6.30 6.07
N HIS A 42 5.39 -5.46 5.27
CA HIS A 42 4.98 -5.79 3.90
C HIS A 42 5.96 -5.27 2.83
N GLY A 43 7.00 -4.52 3.23
CA GLY A 43 7.95 -3.87 2.32
C GLY A 43 7.54 -2.44 2.04
N ALA A 44 8.23 -1.48 2.65
CA ALA A 44 7.88 -0.06 2.57
C ALA A 44 7.99 0.48 1.14
N VAL A 45 9.00 0.06 0.38
CA VAL A 45 9.27 0.62 -0.95
C VAL A 45 8.18 0.19 -1.94
N GLU A 46 7.90 -1.10 -2.03
CA GLU A 46 6.91 -1.68 -2.95
C GLU A 46 5.49 -1.21 -2.63
N ILE A 47 5.13 -1.15 -1.34
CA ILE A 47 3.85 -0.61 -0.88
C ILE A 47 3.73 0.89 -1.22
N SER A 48 4.80 1.67 -0.99
CA SER A 48 4.81 3.10 -1.29
C SER A 48 4.59 3.37 -2.77
N HIS A 49 5.30 2.65 -3.66
CA HIS A 49 5.10 2.79 -5.10
C HIS A 49 3.68 2.44 -5.52
N THR A 50 3.18 1.27 -5.09
CA THR A 50 1.82 0.82 -5.41
C THR A 50 0.77 1.81 -4.91
N ALA A 51 0.99 2.40 -3.73
CA ALA A 51 0.09 3.40 -3.16
C ALA A 51 0.05 4.69 -3.97
N MET A 52 1.22 5.20 -4.37
CA MET A 52 1.33 6.41 -5.19
C MET A 52 0.68 6.20 -6.56
N ASP A 53 0.89 5.04 -7.18
CA ASP A 53 0.23 4.66 -8.44
C ASP A 53 -1.29 4.55 -8.30
N ALA A 54 -1.77 4.13 -7.12
CA ALA A 54 -3.19 4.07 -6.78
C ALA A 54 -3.82 5.43 -6.37
N GLY A 55 -3.04 6.52 -6.37
CA GLY A 55 -3.53 7.88 -6.13
C GLY A 55 -3.41 8.39 -4.69
N VAL A 56 -2.66 7.69 -3.83
CA VAL A 56 -2.28 8.22 -2.50
C VAL A 56 -1.44 9.48 -2.69
N SER A 57 -1.70 10.49 -1.86
CA SER A 57 -1.05 11.80 -2.02
C SER A 57 0.22 11.97 -1.18
N MET A 58 0.36 11.18 -0.11
CA MET A 58 1.46 11.30 0.88
C MET A 58 1.72 9.95 1.57
N LEU A 59 2.95 9.76 2.08
CA LEU A 59 3.42 8.56 2.79
C LEU A 59 3.89 8.90 4.21
#